data_AF-A0AA95EV16-F1
#
_entry.id   AF-A0AA95EV16-F1
#
_cell.length_a   1.000
_cell.length_b   1.000
_cell.length_c   1.000
_cell.angle_alpha   90.00
_cell.angle_beta   90.00
_cell.angle_gamma   90.00
#
_symmetry.space_group_name_H-M   'P 1'
#
loop_
_entity.id
_entity.type
_entity.pdbx_description
1 polymer ?
#
loop_
_entity_poly.entity_id
_entity_poly.type
_entity_poly.pdbx_seq_one_letter_code
_entity_poly.pdbx_strand_id
1 'polypeptide(L)'
;MSDTGSPGDEEKIRRMAEDEAALSARLRALGQKLDKASEEAKAAERAQPSNEVNAQGMRLAFRIVGEFVSGVLVGAGLGWLFDHWLGTSPWGMIVLLLLGFVAGVLNVLRAVGKVAPPEARQVSTRGKKK
;
A
#
# COMPACT_ATOMS: atom_id res chain seq x y z
N MET A 1 -0.92 -48.87 54.76
CA MET A 1 0.22 -49.36 53.95
C MET A 1 0.28 -48.48 52.72
N SER A 2 1.41 -47.80 52.54
CA SER A 2 1.78 -46.87 51.43
C SER A 2 0.95 -45.57 51.33
N ASP A 3 1.49 -44.37 51.60
CA ASP A 3 2.57 -43.68 50.84
C ASP A 3 2.05 -43.34 49.43
N THR A 4 2.02 -42.12 48.91
CA THR A 4 2.69 -40.85 49.23
C THR A 4 1.92 -39.76 48.48
N GLY A 5 1.42 -38.74 49.16
CA GLY A 5 1.22 -37.43 48.53
C GLY A 5 2.58 -36.76 48.54
N SER A 6 3.40 -37.00 47.53
CA SER A 6 4.73 -36.40 47.45
C SER A 6 4.58 -34.86 47.46
N PRO A 7 5.32 -34.10 48.29
CA PRO A 7 5.24 -32.64 48.34
C PRO A 7 5.39 -31.95 46.97
N GLY A 8 5.99 -32.63 45.99
CA GLY A 8 6.15 -32.15 44.62
C GLY A 8 4.88 -32.15 43.75
N ASP A 9 3.86 -32.96 44.06
CA ASP A 9 2.65 -33.03 43.22
C ASP A 9 1.73 -31.82 43.42
N GLU A 10 1.62 -31.32 44.66
CA GLU A 10 0.86 -30.11 44.96
C GLU A 10 1.51 -28.85 44.37
N GLU A 11 2.84 -28.78 44.38
CA GLU A 11 3.59 -27.67 43.79
C GLU A 11 3.38 -27.64 42.27
N LYS A 12 3.32 -28.81 41.63
CA LYS A 12 3.12 -28.94 40.19
C LYS A 12 1.72 -28.46 39.76
N ILE A 13 0.69 -28.78 40.54
CA ILE A 13 -0.69 -28.32 40.30
C ILE A 13 -0.80 -26.80 40.43
N ARG A 14 -0.14 -26.20 41.42
CA ARG A 14 -0.11 -24.73 41.60
C ARG A 14 0.58 -24.03 40.43
N ARG A 15 1.74 -24.52 40.01
CA ARG A 15 2.48 -23.98 38.85
C ARG A 15 1.67 -24.09 37.56
N MET A 16 0.99 -25.22 37.32
CA MET A 16 0.09 -25.37 36.17
C MET A 16 -1.07 -24.38 36.20
N ALA A 17 -1.69 -24.16 37.37
CA ALA A 17 -2.77 -23.18 37.51
C ALA A 17 -2.28 -21.74 37.27
N GLU A 18 -1.06 -21.40 37.68
CA GLU A 18 -0.42 -20.11 37.41
C GLU A 18 -0.10 -19.92 35.93
N ASP A 19 0.41 -20.95 35.26
CA ASP A 19 0.72 -20.93 33.83
C ASP A 19 -0.55 -20.80 32.96
N GLU A 20 -1.62 -21.51 33.32
CA GLU A 20 -2.93 -21.38 32.66
C GLU A 20 -3.53 -19.98 32.86
N ALA A 21 -3.42 -19.44 34.08
CA ALA A 21 -3.85 -18.07 34.36
C ALA A 21 -3.06 -17.06 33.52
N ALA A 22 -1.73 -17.21 33.42
CA ALA A 22 -0.87 -16.34 32.62
C ALA A 22 -1.17 -16.46 31.11
N LEU A 23 -1.43 -17.67 30.60
CA LEU A 23 -1.80 -17.90 29.21
C LEU A 23 -3.15 -17.25 28.87
N SER A 24 -4.14 -17.43 29.75
CA SER A 24 -5.47 -16.81 29.58
C SER A 24 -5.40 -15.28 29.58
N ALA A 25 -4.52 -14.69 30.39
CA ALA A 25 -4.28 -13.26 30.40
C ALA A 25 -3.67 -12.75 29.08
N ARG A 26 -2.70 -13.49 28.52
CA ARG A 26 -2.09 -13.17 27.21
C ARG A 26 -3.11 -13.28 26.07
N LEU A 27 -3.92 -14.34 26.06
CA LEU A 27 -4.97 -14.54 25.05
C LEU A 27 -6.00 -13.41 25.07
N ARG A 28 -6.46 -12.99 26.26
CA ARG A 28 -7.36 -11.84 26.40
C ARG A 28 -6.74 -10.54 25.90
N ALA A 29 -5.46 -10.30 26.20
CA ALA A 29 -4.75 -9.12 25.71
C ALA A 29 -4.60 -9.11 24.18
N LEU A 30 -4.36 -10.27 23.57
CA LEU A 30 -4.32 -10.42 22.11
C LEU A 30 -5.69 -10.20 21.48
N GLY A 31 -6.75 -10.77 22.06
CA GLY A 31 -8.14 -10.54 21.62
C GLY A 31 -8.50 -9.06 21.63
N GLN A 32 -8.22 -8.35 22.73
CA GLN A 32 -8.47 -6.91 22.82
C GLN A 32 -7.69 -6.08 21.80
N LYS A 33 -6.45 -6.47 21.48
CA LYS A 33 -5.66 -5.79 20.44
C LYS A 33 -6.24 -6.06 19.04
N LEU A 34 -6.67 -7.29 18.78
CA LEU A 34 -7.27 -7.66 17.50
C LEU A 34 -8.63 -6.99 17.30
N ASP A 35 -9.45 -6.92 18.35
CA ASP A 35 -10.73 -6.21 18.32
C ASP A 35 -10.54 -4.73 18.03
N LYS A 36 -9.59 -4.07 18.71
CA LYS A 36 -9.25 -2.66 18.44
C LYS A 36 -8.77 -2.45 17.01
N ALA A 37 -7.84 -3.28 16.53
CA ALA A 37 -7.34 -3.20 15.16
C ALA A 37 -8.43 -3.48 14.11
N SER A 38 -9.34 -4.41 14.40
CA SER A 38 -10.50 -4.75 13.56
C SER A 38 -11.50 -3.59 13.51
N GLU A 39 -11.79 -2.96 14.64
CA GLU A 39 -12.68 -1.79 14.69
C GLU A 39 -12.04 -0.56 14.03
N GLU A 40 -10.73 -0.34 14.17
CA GLU A 40 -9.99 0.69 13.44
C GLU A 40 -10.00 0.44 11.92
N ALA A 41 -9.80 -0.81 11.49
CA ALA A 41 -9.87 -1.20 10.08
C ALA A 41 -11.29 -1.01 9.52
N LYS A 42 -12.33 -1.44 10.24
CA LYS A 42 -13.74 -1.23 9.87
C LYS A 42 -14.14 0.23 9.89
N ALA A 43 -13.60 1.04 10.81
CA ALA A 43 -13.82 2.48 10.86
C ALA A 43 -13.14 3.18 9.68
N ALA A 44 -11.93 2.76 9.29
CA ALA A 44 -11.27 3.21 8.06
C ALA A 44 -12.05 2.77 6.81
N GLU A 45 -12.67 1.60 6.83
CA GLU A 45 -13.53 1.09 5.76
C GLU A 45 -14.89 1.82 5.70
N ARG A 46 -15.49 2.18 6.84
CA ARG A 46 -16.68 3.05 6.92
C ARG A 46 -16.39 4.52 6.63
N ALA A 47 -15.15 4.96 6.84
CA ALA A 47 -14.65 6.26 6.41
C ALA A 47 -14.33 6.28 4.91
N GLN A 48 -14.48 5.16 4.19
CA GLN A 48 -14.65 5.22 2.75
C GLN A 48 -15.93 6.01 2.47
N PRO A 49 -15.84 7.08 1.71
CA PRO A 49 -16.92 8.03 1.61
C PRO A 49 -18.05 7.42 0.79
N SER A 50 -19.28 7.76 1.19
CA SER A 50 -20.55 7.34 0.58
C SER A 50 -20.50 7.38 -0.96
N ASN A 51 -21.29 6.52 -1.60
CA ASN A 51 -21.37 6.26 -3.05
C ASN A 51 -21.13 7.44 -4.01
N GLU A 52 -21.44 8.69 -3.64
CA GLU A 52 -21.17 9.89 -4.44
C GLU A 52 -19.68 10.27 -4.53
N VAL A 53 -18.92 10.14 -3.44
CA VAL A 53 -17.47 10.42 -3.43
C VAL A 53 -16.71 9.27 -4.09
N ASN A 54 -17.22 8.04 -3.98
CA ASN A 54 -16.73 6.89 -4.76
C ASN A 54 -16.89 7.12 -6.27
N ALA A 55 -18.04 7.65 -6.71
CA ALA A 55 -18.24 8.01 -8.12
C ALA A 55 -17.31 9.15 -8.59
N GLN A 56 -16.99 10.11 -7.73
CA GLN A 56 -16.12 11.24 -8.07
C GLN A 56 -14.63 10.81 -8.12
N GLY A 57 -14.18 9.98 -7.18
CA GLY A 57 -12.85 9.35 -7.21
C GLY A 57 -12.69 8.40 -8.39
N MET A 58 -13.72 7.62 -8.71
CA MET A 58 -13.74 6.72 -9.86
C MET A 58 -13.67 7.49 -11.19
N ARG A 59 -14.42 8.59 -11.34
CA ARG A 59 -14.33 9.46 -12.53
C ARG A 59 -12.93 10.06 -12.70
N LEU A 60 -12.31 10.50 -11.61
CA LEU A 60 -10.94 11.02 -11.64
C LEU A 60 -9.94 9.93 -12.01
N ALA A 61 -10.07 8.74 -11.44
CA ALA A 61 -9.23 7.59 -11.75
C ALA A 61 -9.34 7.19 -13.23
N PHE A 62 -10.56 7.07 -13.77
CA PHE A 62 -10.77 6.77 -15.19
C PHE A 62 -10.22 7.85 -16.11
N ARG A 63 -10.29 9.13 -15.72
CA ARG A 63 -9.69 10.22 -16.49
C ARG A 63 -8.17 10.11 -16.53
N ILE A 64 -7.53 9.86 -15.40
CA ILE A 64 -6.07 9.68 -15.32
C ILE A 64 -5.65 8.45 -16.14
N VAL A 65 -6.39 7.35 -16.03
CA VAL A 65 -6.15 6.15 -16.84
C VAL A 65 -6.38 6.43 -18.33
N GLY A 66 -7.42 7.21 -18.69
CA GLY A 66 -7.71 7.57 -20.07
C GLY A 66 -6.66 8.49 -20.70
N GLU A 67 -6.18 9.48 -19.96
CA GLU A 67 -5.07 10.34 -20.38
C GLU A 67 -3.78 9.52 -20.59
N PHE A 68 -3.52 8.52 -19.74
CA PHE A 68 -2.40 7.60 -19.91
C PHE A 68 -2.57 6.67 -21.13
N VAL A 69 -3.71 5.98 -21.22
CA VAL A 69 -4.01 5.01 -22.28
C VAL A 69 -4.04 5.68 -23.65
N SER A 70 -4.58 6.90 -23.75
CA SER A 70 -4.54 7.66 -25.01
C SER A 70 -3.12 7.99 -25.46
N GLY A 71 -2.24 8.44 -24.56
CA GLY A 71 -0.83 8.67 -24.87
C GLY A 71 -0.09 7.41 -25.33
N VAL A 72 -0.40 6.26 -24.71
CA VAL A 72 0.14 4.95 -25.11
C VAL A 72 -0.38 4.53 -26.48
N LEU A 73 -1.69 4.65 -26.76
CA LEU A 73 -2.24 4.33 -28.09
C LEU A 73 -1.67 5.23 -29.18
N VAL A 74 -1.52 6.53 -28.92
CA VAL A 74 -0.93 7.47 -29.88
C VAL A 74 0.54 7.15 -30.10
N GLY A 75 1.30 6.87 -29.05
CA GLY A 75 2.71 6.44 -29.16
C GLY A 75 2.88 5.11 -29.90
N ALA A 76 1.99 4.15 -29.64
CA ALA A 76 1.98 2.87 -30.34
C ALA A 76 1.59 3.03 -31.82
N GLY A 77 0.58 3.86 -32.12
CA GLY A 77 0.17 4.16 -33.49
C GLY A 77 1.24 4.91 -34.29
N LEU A 78 1.90 5.89 -33.67
CA LEU A 78 3.02 6.62 -34.27
C LEU A 78 4.25 5.71 -34.44
N GLY A 79 4.56 4.88 -33.45
CA GLY A 79 5.64 3.89 -33.53
C GLY A 79 5.40 2.86 -34.64
N TRP A 80 4.16 2.39 -34.80
CA TRP A 80 3.75 1.49 -35.88
C TRP A 80 3.87 2.16 -37.26
N LEU A 81 3.42 3.41 -37.40
CA LEU A 81 3.53 4.17 -38.64
C LEU A 81 4.99 4.44 -39.01
N PHE A 82 5.84 4.72 -38.02
CA PHE A 82 7.27 4.94 -38.20
C PHE A 82 8.01 3.65 -38.58
N ASP A 83 7.73 2.52 -37.92
CA ASP A 83 8.26 1.19 -38.29
C ASP A 83 7.82 0.81 -39.72
N HIS A 84 6.59 1.14 -40.12
CA HIS A 84 6.09 0.86 -41.48
C HIS A 84 6.77 1.72 -42.56
N TRP A 85 7.08 2.98 -42.26
CA TRP A 85 7.69 3.90 -43.22
C TRP A 85 9.18 3.63 -43.45
N LEU A 86 9.90 3.17 -42.41
CA LEU A 86 11.32 2.83 -42.51
C LEU A 86 11.57 1.40 -43.02
N GLY A 87 10.53 0.55 -43.11
CA GLY A 87 10.66 -0.83 -43.58
C GLY A 87 11.54 -1.72 -42.67
N THR A 88 11.93 -1.20 -41.50
CA THR A 88 12.71 -1.92 -40.49
C THR A 88 11.75 -2.72 -39.62
N SER A 89 12.01 -4.03 -39.45
CA SER A 89 11.44 -4.89 -38.40
C SER A 89 11.38 -4.16 -37.05
N PRO A 90 10.49 -4.54 -36.09
CA PRO A 90 9.82 -3.67 -35.11
C PRO A 90 10.73 -3.13 -33.99
N TRP A 91 11.89 -2.62 -34.37
CA TRP A 91 12.93 -2.07 -33.54
C TRP A 91 12.47 -0.72 -32.97
N GLY A 92 11.69 0.07 -33.73
CA GLY A 92 11.07 1.29 -33.24
C GLY A 92 10.10 0.99 -32.10
N MET A 93 9.21 0.01 -32.26
CA MET A 93 8.36 -0.46 -31.17
C MET A 93 9.14 -0.98 -29.97
N ILE A 94 10.20 -1.79 -30.16
CA ILE A 94 10.98 -2.34 -29.04
C ILE A 94 11.69 -1.22 -28.26
N VAL A 95 12.29 -0.24 -28.94
CA VAL A 95 12.98 0.88 -28.30
C VAL A 95 12.01 1.80 -27.57
N LEU A 96 10.88 2.16 -28.19
CA LEU A 96 9.84 2.99 -27.56
C LEU A 96 9.16 2.28 -26.38
N LEU A 97 8.92 0.97 -26.49
CA LEU A 97 8.34 0.16 -25.41
C LEU A 97 9.30 0.08 -24.22
N LEU A 98 10.59 -0.21 -24.46
CA LEU A 98 11.61 -0.23 -23.40
C LEU A 98 11.78 1.14 -22.75
N LEU A 99 11.83 2.20 -23.55
CA LEU A 99 11.97 3.57 -23.03
C LEU A 99 10.74 3.99 -22.22
N GLY A 100 9.53 3.68 -22.71
CA GLY A 100 8.27 3.91 -22.01
C GLY A 100 8.15 3.11 -20.71
N PHE A 101 8.57 1.85 -20.71
CA PHE A 101 8.61 0.99 -19.52
C PHE A 101 9.58 1.54 -18.47
N VAL A 102 10.80 1.93 -18.87
CA VAL A 102 11.79 2.53 -17.97
C VAL A 102 11.29 3.85 -17.39
N ALA A 103 10.71 4.72 -18.23
CA ALA A 103 10.11 5.98 -17.77
C ALA A 103 8.93 5.76 -16.80
N GLY A 104 8.08 4.76 -17.06
CA GLY A 104 6.98 4.37 -16.18
C GLY A 104 7.45 3.86 -14.81
N VAL A 105 8.44 2.97 -14.81
CA VAL A 105 9.06 2.44 -13.58
C VAL A 105 9.71 3.57 -12.78
N LEU A 106 10.44 4.48 -13.43
CA LEU A 106 11.03 5.67 -12.79
C LEU A 106 9.97 6.61 -12.21
N ASN A 107 8.85 6.81 -12.90
CA ASN A 107 7.74 7.62 -12.39
C ASN A 107 7.10 6.99 -11.13
N VAL A 108 6.91 5.67 -11.13
CA VAL A 108 6.42 4.94 -9.94
C VAL A 108 7.42 5.06 -8.79
N LEU A 109 8.70 4.77 -9.02
CA LEU A 109 9.76 4.88 -8.00
C LEU A 109 9.85 6.29 -7.39
N ARG A 110 9.62 7.32 -8.20
CA ARG A 110 9.53 8.72 -7.76
C ARG A 110 8.25 8.98 -6.94
N ALA A 111 7.12 8.42 -7.34
CA ALA A 111 5.86 8.53 -6.60
C ALA A 111 5.89 7.82 -5.23
N VAL A 112 6.59 6.68 -5.13
CA VAL A 112 6.75 5.96 -3.85
C VAL A 112 7.88 6.53 -2.97
N GLY A 113 8.43 7.69 -3.33
CA GLY A 113 9.29 8.48 -2.43
C GLY A 113 10.76 8.05 -2.34
N LYS A 114 11.29 7.28 -3.31
CA LYS A 114 12.74 6.97 -3.36
C LYS A 114 13.60 8.05 -4.02
N VAL A 115 12.99 9.14 -4.51
CA VAL A 115 13.70 10.31 -5.02
C VAL A 115 13.04 11.54 -4.43
N ALA A 116 13.75 12.22 -3.51
CA ALA A 116 13.29 13.48 -2.94
C ALA A 116 13.03 14.51 -4.06
N PRO A 117 11.90 15.25 -4.03
CA PRO A 117 11.71 16.37 -4.94
C PRO A 117 12.84 17.38 -4.72
N PRO A 118 13.41 17.99 -5.78
CA PRO A 118 14.31 19.12 -5.59
C PRO A 118 13.49 20.20 -4.88
N GLU A 119 14.04 20.71 -3.78
CA GLU A 119 13.44 21.75 -2.96
C GLU A 119 12.75 22.79 -3.84
N ALA A 120 11.42 22.77 -3.81
CA ALA A 120 10.64 23.93 -4.21
C ALA A 120 10.99 25.01 -3.20
N ARG A 121 12.01 25.79 -3.55
CA ARG A 121 12.44 27.03 -2.93
C ARG A 121 11.21 27.73 -2.40
N GLN A 122 11.06 27.69 -1.08
CA GLN A 122 10.09 28.49 -0.36
C GLN A 122 10.45 29.95 -0.67
N VAL A 123 9.74 30.53 -1.63
CA VAL A 123 9.73 31.97 -1.82
C VAL A 123 9.01 32.52 -0.60
N SER A 124 9.82 32.86 0.38
CA SER A 124 9.50 33.75 1.50
C SER A 124 8.87 35.02 0.95
N THR A 125 7.55 35.04 0.82
CA THR A 125 6.78 36.29 0.90
C THR A 125 6.39 36.49 2.35
N ARG A 126 7.40 36.82 3.14
CA ARG A 126 7.26 37.51 4.41
C ARG A 126 6.59 38.86 4.15
N GLY A 127 5.42 39.06 4.76
CA GLY A 127 4.94 40.38 5.16
C GLY A 127 3.80 40.96 4.33
N LYS A 128 2.62 41.01 4.92
CA LYS A 128 1.95 42.29 5.19
C LYS A 128 0.94 42.14 6.33
N LYS A 129 1.38 42.54 7.52
CA LYS A 129 0.49 43.19 8.48
C LYS A 129 0.23 44.60 7.95
N LYS A 130 -1.04 44.98 7.83
CA LYS A 130 -1.62 46.20 8.41
C LYS A 130 -3.13 46.09 8.31
#